data_AF-A0A2N2EHN4-F1
#
_entry.id   AF-A0A2N2EHN4-F1
#
_cell.length_a   1.000
_cell.length_b   1.000
_cell.length_c   1.000
_cell.angle_alpha   90.00
_cell.angle_beta   90.00
_cell.angle_gamma   90.00
#
_symmetry.space_group_name_H-M   'P 1'
#
loop_
_entity.id
_entity.type
_entity.pdbx_description
1 polymer ?
#
loop_
_entity_poly.entity_id
_entity_poly.type
_entity_poly.pdbx_seq_one_letter_code
_entity_poly.pdbx_strand_id
1 'polypeptide(L)'
;MEKQWLTIRDNHCFFITIWSIIKRKMTSILITINQLVRWCLYMILSNGKKGEQFTIINIDTELKIKKRLQDMGLTQGIKIKIMSYYSNNAFILNVRGSRVVIGKDIAEKIHVEPSHCNNCSKKTRGNERHISHQSEHRTQHGA
;
A
#
# COMPACT_ATOMS: atom_id res chain seq x y z
N MET A 1 32.57 58.77 19.22
CA MET A 1 32.60 59.73 18.08
C MET A 1 33.24 59.03 16.90
N GLU A 2 32.72 59.32 15.72
CA GLU A 2 33.00 58.79 14.38
C GLU A 2 34.01 57.64 14.14
N LYS A 3 33.45 56.61 13.50
CA LYS A 3 33.94 55.89 12.31
C LYS A 3 35.32 56.28 11.78
N GLN A 4 36.16 55.28 11.49
CA GLN A 4 36.81 55.20 10.18
C GLN A 4 37.02 53.74 9.76
N TRP A 5 36.82 53.57 8.47
CA TRP A 5 36.79 52.36 7.69
C TRP A 5 38.17 52.09 7.09
N LEU A 6 38.33 50.83 6.63
CA LEU A 6 39.23 50.39 5.53
C LEU A 6 40.72 50.43 5.91
N THR A 7 41.51 49.39 5.70
CA THR A 7 41.48 48.29 4.74
C THR A 7 42.55 47.32 5.22
N ILE A 8 42.57 46.07 4.73
CA ILE A 8 43.77 45.26 4.39
C ILE A 8 43.44 43.77 4.60
N ARG A 9 43.17 43.14 3.45
CA ARG A 9 43.88 41.95 2.97
C ARG A 9 43.51 40.61 3.60
N ASP A 10 42.96 39.77 2.72
CA ASP A 10 43.02 38.31 2.68
C ASP A 10 42.68 37.56 3.97
N ASN A 11 41.57 36.81 3.91
CA ASN A 11 41.49 35.42 4.36
C ASN A 11 40.04 34.92 4.20
N HIS A 12 39.56 34.84 2.95
CA HIS A 12 38.32 34.10 2.63
C HIS A 12 38.54 32.57 2.66
N CYS A 13 39.39 32.09 3.57
CA CYS A 13 39.44 30.71 4.03
C CYS A 13 38.49 30.50 5.22
N PHE A 14 38.01 31.58 5.86
CA PHE A 14 37.13 31.48 7.02
C PHE A 14 35.63 31.30 6.70
N PHE A 15 35.22 31.55 5.44
CA PHE A 15 33.79 31.47 5.06
C PHE A 15 33.34 30.07 4.60
N ILE A 16 34.28 29.19 4.26
CA ILE A 16 33.96 27.85 3.74
C ILE A 16 33.64 26.87 4.87
N THR A 17 34.25 27.03 6.06
CA THR A 17 34.02 26.14 7.20
C THR A 17 32.76 26.49 8.00
N ILE A 18 32.35 27.76 8.07
CA ILE A 18 31.09 28.15 8.74
C ILE A 18 29.86 27.91 7.85
N TRP A 19 29.98 28.01 6.52
CA TRP A 19 28.89 27.59 5.60
C TRP A 19 28.70 26.06 5.57
N SER A 20 29.73 25.27 5.90
CA SER A 20 29.65 23.79 5.87
C SER A 20 28.93 23.18 7.09
N ILE A 21 28.82 23.91 8.21
CA ILE A 21 28.11 23.43 9.42
C ILE A 21 26.63 23.85 9.39
N ILE A 22 26.30 25.02 8.84
CA ILE A 22 24.91 25.52 8.78
C ILE A 22 24.09 24.73 7.74
N LYS A 23 24.73 24.18 6.69
CA LYS A 23 24.08 23.31 5.70
C LYS A 23 24.04 21.82 6.08
N ARG A 24 24.25 21.46 7.35
CA ARG A 24 24.21 20.04 7.81
C ARG A 24 23.06 19.67 8.73
N LYS A 25 22.36 20.64 9.34
CA LYS A 25 21.21 20.37 10.22
C LYS A 25 19.84 20.65 9.60
N MET A 26 19.80 21.29 8.43
CA MET A 26 18.56 21.83 7.86
C MET A 26 17.95 21.01 6.72
N THR A 27 18.43 19.78 6.48
CA THR A 27 17.76 18.81 5.61
C THR A 27 16.92 17.78 6.39
N SER A 28 17.14 17.64 7.71
CA SER A 28 16.45 16.61 8.51
C SER A 28 15.01 16.94 8.89
N ILE A 29 14.58 18.21 8.85
CA ILE A 29 13.20 18.59 9.25
C ILE A 29 12.21 18.54 8.07
N LEU A 30 12.66 18.86 6.86
CA LEU A 30 11.79 18.87 5.67
C LEU A 30 11.50 17.45 5.13
N ILE A 31 12.36 16.46 5.39
CA ILE A 31 12.13 15.06 4.99
C ILE A 31 11.05 14.40 5.87
N THR A 32 10.97 14.76 7.15
CA THR A 32 10.05 14.13 8.12
C THR A 32 8.58 14.46 7.85
N ILE A 33 8.29 15.67 7.38
CA ILE A 33 6.90 16.12 7.14
C ILE A 33 6.34 15.49 5.86
N ASN A 34 7.18 15.31 4.83
CA ASN A 34 6.77 14.70 3.55
C ASN A 34 6.45 13.19 3.70
N GLN A 35 7.05 12.50 4.69
CA GLN A 35 6.67 11.12 5.02
C GLN A 35 5.28 11.03 5.67
N LEU A 36 4.89 11.96 6.54
CA LEU A 36 3.59 11.92 7.23
C LEU A 36 2.40 12.18 6.30
N VAL A 37 2.55 13.04 5.29
CA VAL A 37 1.47 13.35 4.33
C VAL A 37 1.19 12.16 3.39
N ARG A 38 2.21 11.35 3.06
CA ARG A 38 2.06 10.19 2.16
C ARG A 38 1.27 9.03 2.81
N TRP A 39 1.25 8.96 4.13
CA TRP A 39 0.50 7.95 4.89
C TRP A 39 -1.02 8.22 4.90
N CYS A 40 -1.48 9.40 4.50
CA CYS A 40 -2.92 9.65 4.45
C CYS A 40 -3.60 9.07 3.18
N LEU A 41 -2.82 8.63 2.19
CA LEU A 41 -3.33 8.19 0.88
C LEU A 41 -3.46 6.66 0.71
N TYR A 42 -3.17 5.87 1.74
CA TYR A 42 -3.37 4.42 1.69
C TYR A 42 -4.74 4.03 2.27
N MET A 43 -5.28 2.93 1.78
CA MET A 43 -6.49 2.29 2.28
C MET A 43 -6.20 0.84 2.66
N ILE A 44 -7.07 0.24 3.46
CA ILE A 44 -7.02 -1.19 3.77
C ILE A 44 -7.61 -1.97 2.59
N LEU A 45 -6.99 -3.08 2.22
CA LEU A 45 -7.45 -3.93 1.10
C LEU A 45 -8.91 -4.39 1.25
N SER A 46 -9.37 -4.65 2.49
CA SER A 46 -10.76 -5.02 2.79
C SER A 46 -11.78 -3.97 2.36
N ASN A 47 -11.38 -2.70 2.27
CA ASN A 47 -12.24 -1.58 1.89
C ASN A 47 -12.20 -1.34 0.36
N GLY A 48 -11.32 -2.04 -0.36
CA GLY A 48 -11.19 -1.92 -1.80
C GLY A 48 -12.41 -2.48 -2.55
N LYS A 49 -12.76 -1.81 -3.64
CA LYS A 49 -13.92 -2.17 -4.47
C LYS A 49 -13.59 -3.30 -5.45
N LYS A 50 -14.56 -4.21 -5.66
CA LYS A 50 -14.45 -5.28 -6.66
C LYS A 50 -14.19 -4.71 -8.06
N GLY A 51 -13.26 -5.33 -8.79
CA GLY A 51 -12.90 -4.96 -10.16
C GLY A 51 -11.82 -3.87 -10.26
N GLU A 52 -11.46 -3.19 -9.16
CA GLU A 52 -10.42 -2.16 -9.15
C GLU A 52 -9.03 -2.74 -8.94
N GLN A 53 -8.02 -1.97 -9.37
CA GLN A 53 -6.61 -2.31 -9.26
C GLN A 53 -5.95 -1.45 -8.21
N PHE A 54 -5.12 -2.09 -7.39
CA PHE A 54 -4.43 -1.47 -6.27
C PHE A 54 -2.97 -1.86 -6.26
N THR A 55 -2.10 -1.02 -5.72
CA THR A 55 -0.69 -1.35 -5.47
C THR A 55 -0.51 -1.59 -3.98
N ILE A 56 0.14 -2.70 -3.61
CA ILE A 56 0.46 -3.01 -2.21
C ILE A 56 1.53 -2.04 -1.70
N ILE A 57 1.22 -1.28 -0.65
CA ILE A 57 2.14 -0.32 -0.04
C ILE A 57 2.83 -0.92 1.18
N ASN A 58 2.09 -1.67 2.00
CA ASN A 58 2.65 -2.31 3.18
C ASN A 58 1.80 -3.53 3.59
N ILE A 59 2.42 -4.46 4.31
CA ILE A 59 1.79 -5.67 4.87
C ILE A 59 2.18 -5.78 6.34
N ASP A 60 1.25 -5.46 7.23
CA ASP A 60 1.42 -5.44 8.68
C ASP A 60 1.01 -6.78 9.29
N THR A 61 1.81 -7.82 9.01
CA THR A 61 1.58 -9.18 9.50
C THR A 61 2.85 -9.78 10.10
N GLU A 62 2.70 -10.86 10.88
CA GLU A 62 3.82 -11.65 11.37
C GLU A 62 4.73 -12.16 10.24
N LEU A 63 6.04 -12.27 10.50
CA LEU A 63 7.02 -12.68 9.50
C LEU A 63 6.68 -14.00 8.80
N LYS A 64 6.13 -14.97 9.55
CA LYS A 64 5.72 -16.28 9.00
C LYS A 64 4.62 -16.14 7.95
N ILE A 65 3.63 -15.28 8.19
CA ILE A 65 2.52 -15.03 7.26
C ILE A 65 3.03 -14.17 6.10
N LYS A 66 3.82 -13.14 6.38
CA LYS A 66 4.44 -12.28 5.37
C LYS A 66 5.26 -13.07 4.35
N LYS A 67 6.07 -14.04 4.80
CA LYS A 67 6.81 -14.94 3.89
C LYS A 67 5.86 -15.73 2.99
N ARG A 68 4.81 -16.34 3.54
CA ARG A 68 3.80 -17.05 2.74
C ARG A 68 3.10 -16.14 1.72
N LEU A 69 2.81 -14.91 2.10
CA LEU A 69 2.24 -13.92 1.17
C LEU A 69 3.23 -13.61 0.04
N GLN A 70 4.51 -13.39 0.37
CA GLN A 70 5.56 -13.16 -0.61
C GLN A 70 5.77 -14.36 -1.56
N ASP A 71 5.74 -15.59 -1.03
CA ASP A 71 5.82 -16.82 -1.82
C ASP A 71 4.64 -16.94 -2.81
N MET A 72 3.45 -16.45 -2.42
CA MET A 72 2.28 -16.32 -3.31
C MET A 72 2.37 -15.13 -4.27
N GLY A 73 3.42 -14.31 -4.20
CA GLY A 73 3.62 -13.13 -5.05
C GLY A 73 3.00 -11.84 -4.51
N LEU A 74 2.42 -11.86 -3.31
CA LEU A 74 1.89 -10.70 -2.59
C LEU A 74 3.03 -9.98 -1.88
N THR A 75 3.80 -9.25 -2.66
CA THR A 75 4.92 -8.45 -2.19
C THR A 75 4.59 -6.96 -2.30
N GLN A 76 5.22 -6.15 -1.45
CA GLN A 76 5.17 -4.70 -1.54
C GLN A 76 5.56 -4.20 -2.94
N GLY A 77 4.85 -3.19 -3.44
CA GLY A 77 5.04 -2.60 -4.76
C GLY A 77 4.37 -3.36 -5.92
N ILE A 78 3.67 -4.46 -5.65
CA ILE A 78 2.98 -5.24 -6.68
C ILE A 78 1.55 -4.76 -6.88
N LYS A 79 1.15 -4.71 -8.16
CA LYS A 79 -0.22 -4.45 -8.59
C LYS A 79 -1.08 -5.69 -8.42
N ILE A 80 -2.22 -5.52 -7.78
CA ILE A 80 -3.21 -6.54 -7.55
C ILE A 80 -4.59 -6.06 -8.02
N LYS A 81 -5.45 -6.99 -8.41
CA LYS A 81 -6.84 -6.69 -8.77
C LYS A 81 -7.78 -7.47 -7.87
N ILE A 82 -8.73 -6.80 -7.24
CA ILE A 82 -9.80 -7.49 -6.50
C ILE A 82 -10.77 -8.08 -7.53
N MET A 83 -10.85 -9.41 -7.61
CA MET A 83 -11.75 -10.09 -8.54
C MET A 83 -13.15 -10.19 -7.93
N SER A 84 -13.25 -10.78 -6.74
CA SER A 84 -14.51 -11.02 -6.04
C SER A 84 -14.26 -11.31 -4.56
N TYR A 85 -15.33 -11.32 -3.78
CA TYR A 85 -15.33 -11.75 -2.38
C TYR A 85 -15.87 -13.17 -2.30
N TYR A 86 -15.28 -14.01 -1.46
CA TYR A 86 -15.76 -15.35 -1.14
C TYR A 86 -16.42 -15.31 0.25
N SER A 87 -17.73 -15.59 0.30
CA SER A 87 -18.53 -15.72 1.52
C SER A 87 -18.28 -14.64 2.59
N ASN A 88 -18.10 -13.37 2.16
CA ASN A 88 -17.78 -12.17 2.97
C ASN A 88 -16.50 -12.20 3.82
N ASN A 89 -15.89 -13.37 4.01
CA ASN A 89 -14.75 -13.58 4.90
C ASN A 89 -13.44 -13.80 4.15
N ALA A 90 -13.45 -13.85 2.81
CA ALA A 90 -12.25 -13.97 2.01
C ALA A 90 -12.33 -13.16 0.71
N PHE A 91 -11.17 -12.82 0.16
CA PHE A 91 -10.97 -11.98 -1.01
C PHE A 91 -10.23 -12.79 -2.08
N ILE A 92 -10.76 -12.80 -3.30
CA ILE A 92 -10.10 -13.40 -4.46
C ILE A 92 -9.37 -12.29 -5.21
N LEU A 93 -8.04 -12.38 -5.21
CA LEU A 93 -7.16 -11.40 -5.82
C LEU A 93 -6.50 -12.00 -7.06
N ASN A 94 -6.31 -11.18 -8.08
CA ASN A 94 -5.38 -11.49 -9.16
C ASN A 94 -4.03 -10.84 -8.85
N VAL A 95 -3.01 -11.68 -8.69
CA VAL A 95 -1.63 -11.31 -8.34
C VAL A 95 -0.72 -11.87 -9.43
N ARG A 96 -0.12 -11.01 -10.25
CA ARG A 96 0.78 -11.42 -11.35
C ARG A 96 0.19 -12.50 -12.29
N GLY A 97 -1.12 -12.53 -12.48
CA GLY A 97 -1.81 -13.52 -13.31
C GLY A 97 -2.31 -14.76 -12.56
N SER A 98 -1.96 -14.91 -11.29
CA SER A 98 -2.43 -16.00 -10.42
C SER A 98 -3.60 -15.55 -9.54
N ARG A 99 -4.57 -16.45 -9.34
CA ARG A 99 -5.69 -16.23 -8.41
C ARG A 99 -5.29 -16.67 -7.01
N VAL A 100 -5.28 -15.74 -6.06
CA VAL A 100 -4.97 -16.01 -4.66
C VAL A 100 -6.18 -15.67 -3.81
N VAL A 101 -6.51 -16.56 -2.88
CA VAL A 101 -7.59 -16.35 -1.91
C VAL A 101 -6.97 -15.95 -0.58
N ILE A 102 -7.42 -14.85 -0.01
CA ILE A 102 -6.92 -14.33 1.27
C ILE A 102 -8.10 -14.12 2.22
N GLY A 103 -7.97 -14.58 3.47
CA GLY A 103 -8.96 -14.31 4.52
C GLY A 103 -9.04 -12.83 4.91
N LYS A 104 -10.19 -12.40 5.43
CA LYS A 104 -10.46 -11.03 5.87
C LYS A 104 -9.42 -10.54 6.88
N ASP A 105 -9.04 -11.37 7.84
CA ASP A 105 -8.05 -11.04 8.88
C ASP A 105 -6.68 -10.64 8.33
N ILE A 106 -6.32 -11.17 7.16
CA ILE A 106 -5.07 -10.83 6.46
C ILE A 106 -5.29 -9.63 5.53
N ALA A 107 -6.44 -9.55 4.86
CA ALA A 107 -6.79 -8.39 4.04
C ALA A 107 -6.85 -7.09 4.85
N GLU A 108 -7.29 -7.14 6.11
CA GLU A 108 -7.31 -6.00 7.03
C GLU A 108 -5.91 -5.46 7.39
N LYS A 109 -4.88 -6.30 7.20
CA LYS A 109 -3.48 -5.98 7.49
C LYS A 109 -2.67 -5.58 6.26
N ILE A 110 -3.32 -5.51 5.09
CA ILE A 110 -2.68 -5.14 3.83
C ILE A 110 -3.11 -3.71 3.48
N HIS A 111 -2.13 -2.82 3.39
CA HIS A 111 -2.32 -1.43 2.98
C HIS A 111 -2.05 -1.29 1.49
N VAL A 112 -2.95 -0.61 0.80
CA VAL A 112 -2.91 -0.44 -0.64
C VAL A 112 -3.18 0.99 -1.05
N GLU A 113 -2.65 1.40 -2.21
CA GLU A 113 -3.05 2.63 -2.89
C GLU A 113 -3.88 2.27 -4.13
N PRO A 114 -4.89 3.08 -4.48
CA PRO A 114 -5.61 2.92 -5.73
C PRO A 114 -4.65 3.22 -6.88
N SER A 115 -4.37 2.21 -7.70
CA SER A 115 -3.59 2.43 -8.91
C SER A 115 -4.51 3.11 -9.92
N HIS A 116 -4.31 4.41 -10.14
CA HIS A 116 -5.03 5.14 -11.19
C HIS A 116 -4.86 4.37 -12.50
N CYS A 117 -5.94 3.79 -13.02
CA CYS A 117 -5.86 2.95 -14.20
C CYS A 117 -6.25 3.76 -15.43
N ASN A 118 -5.29 3.97 -16.32
CA ASN A 118 -5.47 4.55 -17.65
C ASN A 118 -5.74 3.50 -18.74
N ASN A 119 -5.96 2.23 -18.39
CA ASN A 119 -6.48 1.24 -19.33
C ASN A 119 -7.42 0.23 -18.66
N CYS A 120 -8.69 0.61 -18.64
CA CYS A 120 -9.82 -0.25 -18.30
C CYS A 120 -9.99 -1.29 -19.41
N SER A 121 -9.28 -2.42 -19.31
CA SER A 121 -9.45 -3.54 -20.22
C SER A 121 -10.83 -4.17 -19.96
N LYS A 122 -11.77 -3.89 -20.87
CA LYS A 122 -13.09 -4.52 -20.93
C LYS A 122 -12.96 -6.04 -21.16
N LYS A 123 -13.15 -6.84 -20.11
CA LYS A 123 -13.60 -8.27 -20.13
C LYS A 123 -13.75 -8.71 -18.67
N THR A 124 -14.85 -9.29 -18.20
CA THR A 124 -15.75 -10.26 -18.83
C THR A 124 -17.15 -10.13 -18.22
N ARG A 125 -18.19 -10.01 -19.06
CA ARG A 125 -19.54 -10.45 -18.70
C ARG A 125 -19.48 -11.97 -18.55
N GLY A 126 -19.85 -12.53 -17.40
CA GLY A 126 -19.81 -13.98 -17.21
C GLY A 126 -20.03 -14.44 -15.77
N ASN A 127 -21.30 -14.50 -15.40
CA ASN A 127 -21.90 -15.48 -14.47
C ASN A 127 -21.57 -15.36 -12.96
N GLU A 128 -22.32 -14.50 -12.25
CA GLU A 128 -22.56 -14.62 -10.81
C GLU A 128 -23.45 -15.85 -10.57
N ARG A 129 -22.84 -17.00 -10.24
CA ARG A 129 -23.57 -18.12 -9.64
C ARG A 129 -23.71 -17.86 -8.15
N HIS A 130 -24.88 -17.36 -7.80
CA HIS A 130 -25.45 -17.35 -6.46
C HIS A 130 -25.42 -18.79 -5.92
N ILE A 131 -24.57 -19.07 -4.94
CA ILE A 131 -24.67 -20.33 -4.17
C ILE A 131 -25.70 -20.07 -3.08
N SER A 132 -26.97 -20.28 -3.42
CA SER A 132 -28.03 -20.45 -2.43
C SER A 132 -27.80 -21.79 -1.75
N HIS A 133 -27.24 -21.79 -0.54
CA HIS A 133 -27.33 -22.96 0.33
C HIS A 133 -28.75 -23.00 0.91
N GLN A 134 -29.66 -23.68 0.20
CA GLN A 134 -30.90 -24.18 0.77
C GLN A 134 -30.68 -25.67 1.05
N SER A 135 -30.50 -26.04 2.31
CA SER A 135 -30.70 -27.43 2.73
C SER A 135 -32.03 -27.50 3.46
N GLU A 136 -33.07 -27.86 2.71
CA GLU A 136 -34.38 -28.26 3.24
C GLU A 136 -34.26 -29.56 4.02
N HIS A 137 -34.89 -29.55 5.19
CA HIS A 137 -35.27 -30.72 5.96
C HIS A 137 -36.08 -31.69 5.11
N ARG A 138 -35.70 -32.98 5.07
CA ARG A 138 -36.62 -34.06 4.72
C ARG A 138 -36.58 -35.16 5.76
N THR A 139 -37.57 -35.10 6.65
CA THR A 139 -38.01 -36.22 7.48
C THR A 139 -38.81 -37.21 6.61
N GLN A 140 -38.87 -38.47 7.06
CA GLN A 140 -39.84 -39.57 6.82
C GLN A 140 -39.17 -40.83 6.24
N HIS A 141 -39.01 -41.89 7.03
CA HIS A 141 -39.97 -42.95 7.43
C HIS A 141 -40.12 -44.07 6.37
N GLY A 142 -39.92 -45.31 6.81
CA GLY A 142 -40.06 -46.58 6.08
C GLY A 142 -38.87 -47.51 6.41
N ALA A 143 -39.01 -48.70 6.98
CA ALA A 143 -40.13 -49.62 7.09
C ALA A 143 -40.28 -50.19 8.52
#